data_AF-A0A9E2Q6H2-F1
#
_entry.id   AF-A0A9E2Q6H2-F1
#
_cell.length_a   1.000
_cell.length_b   1.000
_cell.length_c   1.000
_cell.angle_alpha   90.00
_cell.angle_beta   90.00
_cell.angle_gamma   90.00
#
_symmetry.space_group_name_H-M   'P 1'
#
loop_
_entity.id
_entity.type
_entity.pdbx_description
1 polymer ?
#
loop_
_entity_poly.entity_id
_entity_poly.type
_entity_poly.pdbx_seq_one_letter_code
_entity_poly.pdbx_strand_id
1 'polypeptide(L)'
;LSGMGTTVTAILRTENKLAMVHLGDSRGYLLRDGELSQVTTDHTFVQHLVDTGRITPEEAIHHPQRSVVMRVLGDFDVDLTPDLSVREARVGDRWLLCSDGLSGFVSADTLTETLRTQTDVDECADRLVQLALRAGGGDNVTVVVADIVDLDAAGGLPSTEPQVVGAAAVNRNRPTSAADGPAARARALMASDANTTDGSGDEPEDGDQPQPSRRRALLTVWLAAATVLVALVAGGYAWTQTQYFIGADDGHVAISRGVPAAAGPISLSHVVESTDVLVEDLPPYLRERVLSTIQAASLEDARALVADLGEVGGTTATPSPTPSGLATLPTVTGTPAPTLGAPSVPPVGQ
;
A
#
# COMPACT_ATOMS: atom_id res chain seq x y z
N LEU A 1 -8.44 -19.01 2.86
CA LEU A 1 -7.45 -17.92 2.73
C LEU A 1 -7.46 -17.40 1.28
N SER A 2 -8.64 -17.04 0.78
CA SER A 2 -8.79 -16.53 -0.60
C SER A 2 -8.26 -15.10 -0.67
N GLY A 3 -7.37 -14.81 -1.61
CA GLY A 3 -6.79 -13.46 -1.78
C GLY A 3 -5.49 -13.18 -1.01
N MET A 4 -4.83 -14.19 -0.42
CA MET A 4 -3.48 -14.00 0.14
C MET A 4 -2.39 -14.17 -0.91
N GLY A 5 -1.44 -13.23 -0.95
CA GLY A 5 -0.24 -13.28 -1.78
C GLY A 5 1.01 -13.00 -0.97
N THR A 6 2.15 -13.52 -1.40
CA THR A 6 3.46 -13.24 -0.80
C THR A 6 4.51 -12.99 -1.87
N THR A 7 5.52 -12.19 -1.55
CA THR A 7 6.68 -12.00 -2.42
C THR A 7 7.70 -13.10 -2.15
N VAL A 8 8.54 -13.40 -3.14
CA VAL A 8 9.60 -14.41 -3.03
C VAL A 8 10.86 -13.88 -3.68
N THR A 9 11.93 -13.74 -2.89
CA THR A 9 13.28 -13.53 -3.41
C THR A 9 14.17 -14.56 -2.75
N ALA A 10 14.77 -15.46 -3.52
CA ALA A 10 15.62 -16.52 -3.00
C ALA A 10 16.85 -16.73 -3.87
N ILE A 11 17.95 -17.13 -3.23
CA ILE A 11 19.20 -17.51 -3.89
C ILE A 11 19.49 -18.97 -3.55
N LEU A 12 19.75 -19.77 -4.58
CA LEU A 12 20.27 -21.12 -4.49
C LEU A 12 21.73 -21.13 -4.95
N ARG A 13 22.63 -21.58 -4.07
CA ARG A 13 24.04 -21.78 -4.42
C ARG A 13 24.27 -23.22 -4.87
N THR A 14 24.95 -23.38 -6.00
CA THR A 14 25.46 -24.68 -6.49
C THR A 14 26.86 -24.44 -7.03
N GLU A 15 27.86 -25.10 -6.43
CA GLU A 15 29.27 -24.93 -6.77
C GLU A 15 29.69 -23.45 -6.80
N ASN A 16 30.09 -22.94 -7.97
CA ASN A 16 30.47 -21.53 -8.17
C ASN A 16 29.36 -20.67 -8.78
N LYS A 17 28.11 -21.13 -8.73
CA LYS A 17 26.95 -20.42 -9.29
C LYS A 17 25.92 -20.11 -8.21
N LEU A 18 25.33 -18.93 -8.35
CA LEU A 18 24.17 -18.47 -7.59
C LEU A 18 23.00 -18.33 -8.58
N ALA A 19 21.98 -19.16 -8.40
CA ALA A 19 20.72 -19.03 -9.10
C ALA A 19 19.75 -18.24 -8.21
N MET A 20 19.23 -17.14 -8.71
CA MET A 20 18.25 -16.31 -8.02
C MET A 20 16.87 -16.51 -8.66
N VAL A 21 15.86 -16.59 -7.80
CA VAL A 21 14.45 -16.50 -8.19
C VAL A 21 13.84 -15.27 -7.50
N HIS A 22 13.08 -14.49 -8.26
CA HIS A 22 12.47 -13.26 -7.76
C HIS A 22 11.02 -13.10 -8.24
N LEU A 23 10.16 -12.67 -7.33
CA LEU A 23 8.78 -12.34 -7.56
C LEU A 23 8.29 -11.33 -6.51
N GLY A 24 7.96 -10.11 -6.94
CA GLY A 24 7.35 -9.09 -6.10
C GLY A 24 8.24 -7.86 -6.04
N ASP A 25 8.25 -7.17 -4.91
CA ASP A 25 9.00 -5.92 -4.69
C ASP A 25 10.07 -6.03 -3.60
N SER A 26 10.29 -7.24 -3.05
CA SER A 26 11.49 -7.55 -2.26
C SER A 26 12.74 -7.47 -3.13
N ARG A 27 13.84 -6.91 -2.64
CA ARG A 27 15.02 -6.64 -3.48
C ARG A 27 16.21 -7.52 -3.15
N GLY A 28 16.99 -7.81 -4.17
CA GLY A 28 18.30 -8.45 -4.07
C GLY A 28 19.41 -7.50 -4.55
N TYR A 29 20.44 -7.32 -3.74
CA TYR A 29 21.61 -6.49 -4.03
C TYR A 29 22.90 -7.31 -3.99
N LEU A 30 23.84 -6.94 -4.83
CA LEU A 30 25.22 -7.46 -4.85
C LEU A 30 26.20 -6.31 -4.64
N LEU A 31 26.98 -6.41 -3.57
CA LEU A 31 28.18 -5.60 -3.36
C LEU A 31 29.39 -6.35 -3.88
N ARG A 32 30.03 -5.80 -4.92
CA ARG A 32 31.26 -6.35 -5.51
C ARG A 32 32.22 -5.21 -5.80
N ASP A 33 33.50 -5.39 -5.44
CA ASP A 33 34.55 -4.38 -5.66
C ASP A 33 34.21 -2.98 -5.07
N GLY A 34 33.39 -2.95 -4.01
CA GLY A 34 32.94 -1.72 -3.35
C GLY A 34 31.74 -1.02 -4.01
N GLU A 35 31.19 -1.57 -5.09
CA GLU A 35 30.00 -1.07 -5.80
C GLU A 35 28.77 -1.92 -5.46
N LEU A 36 27.71 -1.26 -5.00
CA LEU A 36 26.42 -1.90 -4.73
C LEU A 36 25.53 -1.81 -5.96
N SER A 37 25.11 -2.96 -6.48
CA SER A 37 24.20 -3.05 -7.62
C SER A 37 22.92 -3.79 -7.22
N GLN A 38 21.77 -3.26 -7.64
CA GLN A 38 20.51 -3.97 -7.52
C GLN A 38 20.43 -5.03 -8.63
N VAL A 39 20.13 -6.27 -8.26
CA VAL A 39 20.10 -7.42 -9.18
C VAL A 39 18.67 -7.76 -9.62
N THR A 40 17.68 -7.48 -8.77
CA THR A 40 16.25 -7.71 -9.05
C THR A 40 15.58 -6.47 -9.62
N THR A 41 14.55 -6.65 -10.43
CA THR A 41 13.65 -5.56 -10.85
C THR A 41 12.32 -5.71 -10.16
N ASP A 42 11.84 -4.66 -9.50
CA ASP A 42 10.60 -4.72 -8.72
C ASP A 42 9.39 -5.00 -9.63
N HIS A 43 8.56 -5.98 -9.28
CA HIS A 43 7.29 -6.25 -9.96
C HIS A 43 6.17 -5.33 -9.46
N THR A 44 6.41 -4.01 -9.45
CA THR A 44 5.43 -2.99 -9.04
C THR A 44 4.83 -2.27 -10.24
N PHE A 45 3.66 -1.67 -10.04
CA PHE A 45 3.00 -0.85 -11.05
C PHE A 45 3.88 0.34 -11.48
N VAL A 46 4.55 0.99 -10.52
CA VAL A 46 5.43 2.12 -10.82
C VAL A 46 6.67 1.71 -11.60
N GLN A 47 7.25 0.54 -11.30
CA GLN A 47 8.37 0.02 -12.08
C GLN A 47 7.93 -0.24 -13.53
N HIS A 48 6.73 -0.79 -13.75
CA HIS A 48 6.19 -0.95 -15.10
C HIS A 48 6.01 0.38 -15.84
N LEU A 49 5.57 1.44 -15.15
CA LEU A 49 5.47 2.78 -15.75
C LEU A 49 6.86 3.34 -16.11
N VAL A 50 7.88 3.10 -15.28
CA VAL A 50 9.27 3.48 -15.57
C VAL A 50 9.78 2.72 -16.80
N ASP A 51 9.60 1.40 -16.83
CA ASP A 51 10.07 0.53 -17.92
C ASP A 51 9.42 0.88 -19.27
N THR A 52 8.16 1.34 -19.24
CA THR A 52 7.42 1.79 -20.44
C THR A 52 7.63 3.28 -20.77
N GLY A 53 8.49 3.97 -20.02
CA GLY A 53 8.82 5.39 -20.23
C GLY A 53 7.67 6.35 -19.96
N ARG A 54 6.67 5.93 -19.16
CA ARG A 54 5.51 6.76 -18.78
C ARG A 54 5.81 7.75 -17.66
N ILE A 55 6.75 7.39 -16.77
CA ILE A 55 7.24 8.23 -15.68
C ILE A 55 8.76 8.05 -15.57
N THR A 56 9.44 9.00 -14.94
CA THR A 56 10.87 8.85 -14.62
C THR A 56 11.08 8.04 -13.32
N PRO A 57 12.27 7.46 -13.08
CA PRO A 57 12.59 6.81 -11.81
C PRO A 57 12.41 7.73 -10.59
N GLU A 58 12.68 9.02 -10.74
CA GLU A 58 12.52 10.01 -9.67
C GLU A 58 11.04 10.25 -9.35
N GLU A 59 10.18 10.29 -10.37
CA GLU A 59 8.73 10.42 -10.20
C GLU A 59 8.12 9.18 -9.54
N ALA A 60 8.66 7.99 -9.82
CA ALA A 60 8.18 6.72 -9.26
C ALA A 60 8.25 6.68 -7.72
N ILE A 61 9.26 7.32 -7.12
CA ILE A 61 9.48 7.36 -5.66
C ILE A 61 8.30 8.04 -4.94
N HIS A 62 7.73 9.07 -5.55
CA HIS A 62 6.65 9.88 -4.97
C HIS A 62 5.25 9.51 -5.49
N HIS A 63 5.16 8.46 -6.31
CA HIS A 63 3.90 8.07 -6.93
C HIS A 63 2.92 7.50 -5.89
N PRO A 64 1.62 7.88 -5.93
CA PRO A 64 0.63 7.42 -4.95
C PRO A 64 0.44 5.90 -4.93
N GLN A 65 0.68 5.24 -6.07
CA GLN A 65 0.56 3.78 -6.23
C GLN A 65 1.92 3.05 -6.18
N ARG A 66 2.95 3.62 -5.54
CA ARG A 66 4.29 3.00 -5.47
C ARG A 66 4.33 1.61 -4.83
N SER A 67 3.40 1.34 -3.91
CA SER A 67 3.30 0.06 -3.19
C SER A 67 2.38 -0.96 -3.88
N VAL A 68 1.89 -0.68 -5.09
CA VAL A 68 1.01 -1.62 -5.81
C VAL A 68 1.88 -2.67 -6.51
N VAL A 69 1.92 -3.87 -5.93
CA VAL A 69 2.62 -5.03 -6.49
C VAL A 69 1.74 -5.71 -7.54
N MET A 70 2.34 -5.98 -8.70
CA MET A 70 1.67 -6.57 -9.86
C MET A 70 1.81 -8.09 -9.93
N ARG A 71 2.82 -8.66 -9.25
CA ARG A 71 3.11 -10.11 -9.28
C ARG A 71 3.45 -10.60 -7.88
N VAL A 72 2.64 -11.54 -7.37
CA VAL A 72 2.83 -12.16 -6.04
C VAL A 72 2.50 -13.64 -6.11
N LEU A 73 3.14 -14.45 -5.27
CA LEU A 73 2.85 -15.87 -5.16
C LEU A 73 1.55 -16.04 -4.37
N GLY A 74 0.53 -16.63 -4.97
CA GLY A 74 -0.78 -16.81 -4.35
C GLY A 74 -1.65 -17.85 -5.07
N ASP A 75 -2.83 -18.09 -4.52
CA ASP A 75 -3.77 -19.14 -4.94
C ASP A 75 -4.64 -18.75 -6.17
N PHE A 76 -4.32 -17.63 -6.83
CA PHE A 76 -5.15 -17.02 -7.87
C PHE A 76 -4.47 -16.88 -9.23
N ASP A 77 -3.17 -17.21 -9.36
CA ASP A 77 -2.43 -17.05 -10.61
C ASP A 77 -2.11 -18.40 -11.27
N VAL A 78 -2.66 -18.60 -12.47
CA VAL A 78 -2.46 -19.82 -13.29
C VAL A 78 -1.21 -19.72 -14.19
N ASP A 79 -0.68 -18.50 -14.43
CA ASP A 79 0.48 -18.25 -15.32
C ASP A 79 1.57 -17.39 -14.64
N LEU A 80 2.06 -17.85 -13.50
CA LEU A 80 3.07 -17.15 -12.72
C LEU A 80 4.49 -17.51 -13.20
N THR A 81 5.16 -16.58 -13.89
CA THR A 81 6.55 -16.73 -14.36
C THR A 81 7.51 -15.90 -13.50
N PRO A 82 8.24 -16.50 -12.55
CA PRO A 82 9.20 -15.76 -11.74
C PRO A 82 10.42 -15.34 -12.56
N ASP A 83 11.06 -14.28 -12.12
CA ASP A 83 12.32 -13.83 -12.71
C ASP A 83 13.44 -14.75 -12.24
N LEU A 84 14.19 -15.31 -13.18
CA LEU A 84 15.30 -16.22 -12.93
C LEU A 84 16.60 -15.61 -13.45
N SER A 85 17.61 -15.56 -12.60
CA SER A 85 18.96 -15.15 -13.02
C SER A 85 20.01 -16.09 -12.46
N VAL A 86 21.11 -16.30 -13.19
CA VAL A 86 22.24 -17.10 -12.75
C VAL A 86 23.51 -16.27 -12.86
N ARG A 87 24.29 -16.25 -11.80
CA ARG A 87 25.52 -15.47 -11.70
C ARG A 87 26.64 -16.32 -11.11
N GLU A 88 27.86 -15.98 -11.47
CA GLU A 88 29.05 -16.60 -10.88
C GLU A 88 29.30 -16.01 -9.49
N ALA A 89 29.49 -16.88 -8.50
CA ALA A 89 29.92 -16.52 -7.16
C ALA A 89 31.41 -16.15 -7.19
N ARG A 90 31.78 -15.02 -6.58
CA ARG A 90 33.19 -14.64 -6.41
C ARG A 90 33.47 -14.42 -4.95
N VAL A 91 34.60 -14.95 -4.48
CA VAL A 91 35.04 -14.72 -3.10
C VAL A 91 35.15 -13.22 -2.84
N GLY A 92 34.59 -12.77 -1.73
CA GLY A 92 34.49 -11.35 -1.37
C GLY A 92 33.20 -10.68 -1.84
N ASP A 93 32.36 -11.34 -2.65
CA ASP A 93 31.01 -10.86 -2.91
C ASP A 93 30.18 -10.85 -1.63
N ARG A 94 29.39 -9.79 -1.45
CA ARG A 94 28.38 -9.71 -0.41
C ARG A 94 27.00 -9.51 -1.01
N TRP A 95 26.07 -10.35 -0.59
CA TRP A 95 24.67 -10.33 -1.01
C TRP A 95 23.79 -9.79 0.11
N LEU A 96 22.81 -8.98 -0.30
CA LEU A 96 21.74 -8.49 0.57
C LEU A 96 20.40 -8.85 -0.08
N LEU A 97 19.57 -9.63 0.61
CA LEU A 97 18.15 -9.77 0.28
C LEU A 97 17.33 -9.02 1.33
N CYS A 98 16.36 -8.23 0.91
CA CYS A 98 15.53 -7.47 1.85
C CYS A 98 14.10 -7.30 1.37
N SER A 99 13.17 -7.15 2.32
CA SER A 99 11.83 -6.65 2.03
C SER A 99 11.85 -5.15 1.70
N ASP A 100 10.75 -4.67 1.12
CA ASP A 100 10.47 -3.26 0.89
C ASP A 100 10.47 -2.43 2.20
N GLY A 101 10.18 -3.05 3.34
CA GLY A 101 10.38 -2.48 4.67
C GLY A 101 11.81 -1.99 4.97
N LEU A 102 12.85 -2.49 4.27
CA LEU A 102 14.19 -1.90 4.30
C LEU A 102 14.38 -0.86 3.20
N SER A 103 14.21 -1.27 1.93
CA SER A 103 14.58 -0.45 0.76
C SER A 103 13.66 0.76 0.54
N GLY A 104 12.47 0.76 1.13
CA GLY A 104 11.55 1.90 1.12
C GLY A 104 11.92 3.00 2.13
N PHE A 105 12.76 2.69 3.12
CA PHE A 105 13.11 3.60 4.22
C PHE A 105 14.60 3.92 4.31
N VAL A 106 15.48 3.09 3.75
CA VAL A 106 16.94 3.26 3.78
C VAL A 106 17.46 3.52 2.37
N SER A 107 18.21 4.60 2.18
CA SER A 107 18.75 5.00 0.87
C SER A 107 19.85 4.06 0.38
N ALA A 108 20.02 3.96 -0.95
CA ALA A 108 21.06 3.16 -1.57
C ALA A 108 22.48 3.52 -1.08
N ASP A 109 22.77 4.79 -0.86
CA ASP A 109 24.06 5.23 -0.30
C ASP A 109 24.28 4.70 1.11
N THR A 110 23.24 4.74 1.95
CA THR A 110 23.32 4.23 3.33
C THR A 110 23.46 2.71 3.34
N LEU A 111 22.76 2.01 2.44
CA LEU A 111 22.92 0.56 2.25
C LEU A 111 24.36 0.24 1.84
N THR A 112 24.89 0.94 0.84
CA THR A 112 26.26 0.76 0.33
C THR A 112 27.29 0.95 1.43
N GLU A 113 27.20 2.05 2.17
CA GLU A 113 28.13 2.35 3.27
C GLU A 113 28.04 1.30 4.37
N THR A 114 26.84 0.90 4.77
CA THR A 114 26.64 -0.11 5.83
C THR A 114 27.20 -1.47 5.43
N LEU A 115 26.96 -1.90 4.18
CA LEU A 115 27.46 -3.16 3.66
C LEU A 115 28.99 -3.17 3.49
N ARG A 116 29.62 -2.00 3.27
CA ARG A 116 31.08 -1.87 3.15
C ARG A 116 31.79 -1.78 4.49
N THR A 117 31.20 -1.13 5.48
CA THR A 117 31.85 -0.82 6.76
C THR A 117 31.71 -1.93 7.78
N GLN A 118 30.55 -2.60 7.84
CA GLN A 118 30.29 -3.65 8.81
C GLN A 118 30.81 -4.98 8.28
N THR A 119 31.99 -5.43 8.73
CA THR A 119 32.59 -6.68 8.23
C THR A 119 31.85 -7.92 8.69
N ASP A 120 31.30 -7.92 9.90
CA ASP A 120 30.50 -9.04 10.41
C ASP A 120 29.08 -9.03 9.83
N VAL A 121 28.61 -10.20 9.36
CA VAL A 121 27.32 -10.32 8.66
C VAL A 121 26.12 -10.14 9.61
N ASP A 122 26.24 -10.59 10.86
CA ASP A 122 25.17 -10.50 11.86
C ASP A 122 25.03 -9.06 12.33
N GLU A 123 26.15 -8.40 12.65
CA GLU A 123 26.17 -6.98 12.99
C GLU A 123 25.68 -6.09 11.83
N CYS A 124 26.01 -6.46 10.59
CA CYS A 124 25.53 -5.75 9.40
C CYS A 124 24.00 -5.86 9.28
N ALA A 125 23.45 -7.07 9.39
CA ALA A 125 22.01 -7.30 9.35
C ALA A 125 21.27 -6.53 10.45
N ASP A 126 21.77 -6.60 11.69
CA ASP A 126 21.20 -5.86 12.82
C ASP A 126 21.25 -4.35 12.61
N ARG A 127 22.36 -3.83 12.07
CA ARG A 127 22.52 -2.40 11.77
C ARG A 127 21.51 -1.93 10.72
N LEU A 128 21.29 -2.72 9.67
CA LEU A 128 20.31 -2.44 8.61
C LEU A 128 18.88 -2.40 9.16
N VAL A 129 18.50 -3.38 9.99
CA VAL A 129 17.19 -3.39 10.65
C VAL A 129 17.02 -2.16 11.54
N GLN A 130 18.04 -1.79 12.32
CA GLN A 130 17.99 -0.59 13.16
C GLN A 130 17.85 0.70 12.34
N LEU A 131 18.50 0.80 11.17
CA LEU A 131 18.35 1.95 10.27
C LEU A 131 16.90 2.11 9.80
N ALA A 132 16.30 1.02 9.31
CA ALA A 132 14.92 1.03 8.84
C ALA A 132 13.94 1.44 9.95
N LEU A 133 14.11 0.88 11.15
CA LEU A 133 13.26 1.20 12.30
C LEU A 133 13.42 2.64 12.79
N ARG A 134 14.63 3.22 12.69
CA ARG A 134 14.86 4.64 13.02
C ARG A 134 14.32 5.59 11.95
N ALA A 135 14.27 5.16 10.69
CA ALA A 135 13.72 5.92 9.58
C ALA A 135 12.18 5.99 9.58
N GLY A 136 11.52 5.23 10.44
CA GLY A 136 10.07 5.30 10.66
C GLY A 136 9.42 3.95 10.97
N GLY A 137 10.06 2.84 10.57
CA GLY A 137 9.59 1.48 10.88
C GLY A 137 8.14 1.21 10.47
N GLY A 138 7.69 1.80 9.36
CA GLY A 138 6.29 1.76 8.94
C GLY A 138 5.84 0.41 8.37
N ASP A 139 6.75 -0.55 8.23
CA ASP A 139 6.49 -1.87 7.68
C ASP A 139 7.39 -2.95 8.30
N ASN A 140 7.12 -4.22 8.01
CA ASN A 140 7.90 -5.37 8.43
C ASN A 140 9.26 -5.40 7.71
N VAL A 141 10.33 -5.32 8.49
CA VAL A 141 11.71 -5.31 7.98
C VAL A 141 12.29 -6.71 8.07
N THR A 142 12.61 -7.31 6.92
CA THR A 142 13.36 -8.58 6.84
C THR A 142 14.62 -8.37 6.01
N VAL A 143 15.73 -8.90 6.50
CA VAL A 143 17.06 -8.74 5.89
C VAL A 143 17.81 -10.06 5.98
N VAL A 144 18.47 -10.45 4.88
CA VAL A 144 19.44 -11.55 4.84
C VAL A 144 20.73 -11.02 4.22
N VAL A 145 21.83 -11.12 4.95
CA VAL A 145 23.18 -10.77 4.48
C VAL A 145 23.97 -12.06 4.33
N ALA A 146 24.67 -12.22 3.21
CA ALA A 146 25.46 -13.42 2.93
C ALA A 146 26.76 -13.08 2.21
N ASP A 147 27.87 -13.61 2.71
CA ASP A 147 29.19 -13.46 2.10
C ASP A 147 29.59 -14.71 1.34
N ILE A 148 30.20 -14.52 0.17
CA ILE A 148 30.89 -15.59 -0.54
C ILE A 148 32.32 -15.66 -0.01
N VAL A 149 32.58 -16.69 0.78
CA VAL A 149 33.87 -16.93 1.42
C VAL A 149 34.58 -18.13 0.81
N ASP A 150 35.91 -18.14 0.91
CA ASP A 150 36.72 -19.32 0.65
C ASP A 150 36.70 -20.23 1.89
N LEU A 151 36.19 -21.45 1.74
CA LEU A 151 36.03 -22.41 2.83
C LEU A 151 37.37 -22.91 3.38
N ASP A 152 38.41 -22.97 2.54
CA ASP A 152 39.74 -23.41 2.97
C ASP A 152 40.41 -22.34 3.83
N ALA A 153 40.07 -21.07 3.61
CA ALA A 153 40.56 -19.92 4.39
C ALA A 153 39.69 -19.60 5.62
N ALA A 154 38.40 -19.96 5.61
CA ALA A 154 37.43 -19.60 6.65
C ALA A 154 37.56 -20.39 7.97
N GLY A 155 38.46 -21.38 8.04
CA GLY A 155 38.79 -22.09 9.29
C GLY A 155 37.68 -23.02 9.83
N GLY A 156 36.63 -23.28 9.06
CA GLY A 156 35.53 -24.17 9.42
C GLY A 156 34.39 -24.16 8.39
N LEU A 157 33.57 -25.21 8.37
CA LEU A 157 32.36 -25.25 7.55
C LEU A 157 31.27 -24.40 8.20
N PRO A 158 30.53 -23.57 7.42
CA PRO A 158 29.38 -22.84 7.94
C PRO A 158 28.30 -23.81 8.42
N SER A 159 27.44 -23.33 9.33
CA SER A 159 26.26 -24.11 9.74
C SER A 159 25.39 -24.44 8.52
N THR A 160 24.93 -25.68 8.47
CA THR A 160 23.96 -26.15 7.47
C THR A 160 22.56 -26.27 8.06
N GLU A 161 22.39 -25.92 9.33
CA GLU A 161 21.10 -25.95 10.00
C GLU A 161 20.20 -24.84 9.43
N PRO A 162 19.00 -25.17 8.91
CA PRO A 162 18.08 -24.17 8.39
C PRO A 162 17.63 -23.22 9.49
N GLN A 163 17.79 -21.91 9.27
CA GLN A 163 17.27 -20.88 10.16
C GLN A 163 15.98 -20.29 9.59
N VAL A 164 14.93 -20.27 10.42
CA VAL A 164 13.64 -19.68 10.07
C VAL A 164 13.40 -18.48 10.98
N VAL A 165 13.28 -17.29 10.39
CA VAL A 165 13.17 -16.00 11.10
C VAL A 165 11.86 -15.28 10.76
N GLY A 166 11.59 -14.18 11.47
CA GLY A 166 10.42 -13.33 11.23
C GLY A 166 9.09 -14.00 11.58
N ALA A 167 8.05 -13.69 10.81
CA ALA A 167 6.69 -14.17 11.05
C ALA A 167 6.53 -15.70 10.94
N ALA A 168 7.44 -16.37 10.22
CA ALA A 168 7.44 -17.83 10.07
C ALA A 168 8.17 -18.55 11.23
N ALA A 169 8.94 -17.84 12.06
CA ALA A 169 9.72 -18.45 13.12
C ALA A 169 8.86 -19.07 14.22
N VAL A 170 9.30 -20.22 14.75
CA VAL A 170 8.72 -20.85 15.95
C VAL A 170 8.84 -19.92 17.16
N ASN A 171 9.92 -19.14 17.22
CA ASN A 171 10.20 -18.18 18.29
C ASN A 171 9.87 -16.73 17.92
N ARG A 172 8.80 -16.49 17.14
CA ARG A 172 8.39 -15.14 16.67
C ARG A 172 8.16 -14.09 17.77
N ASN A 173 7.98 -14.53 19.03
CA ASN A 173 7.76 -13.67 20.19
C ASN A 173 9.05 -13.33 20.95
N ARG A 174 10.22 -13.87 20.57
CA ARG A 174 11.49 -13.55 21.21
C ARG A 174 11.87 -12.10 20.88
N PRO A 175 12.36 -11.30 21.86
CA PRO A 175 12.85 -9.96 21.59
C PRO A 175 13.96 -9.99 20.52
N THR A 176 13.80 -9.20 19.48
CA THR A 176 14.82 -8.98 18.46
C THR A 176 15.82 -7.91 18.92
N SER A 177 16.98 -7.83 18.28
CA SER A 177 18.06 -6.84 18.49
C SER A 177 17.61 -5.36 18.46
N ALA A 178 16.41 -5.09 17.94
CA ALA A 178 15.79 -3.78 17.90
C ALA A 178 15.13 -3.29 19.21
N ALA A 179 15.65 -3.66 20.39
CA ALA A 179 15.01 -3.39 21.68
C ALA A 179 14.85 -1.88 22.02
N ASP A 180 15.69 -1.00 21.45
CA ASP A 180 15.76 0.42 21.85
C ASP A 180 15.01 1.41 20.94
N GLY A 181 14.37 0.91 19.86
CA GLY A 181 13.69 1.73 18.86
C GLY A 181 12.27 2.19 19.24
N PRO A 182 11.69 3.18 18.53
CA PRO A 182 10.31 3.63 18.76
C PRO A 182 9.29 2.49 18.69
N ALA A 183 9.44 1.57 17.73
CA ALA A 183 8.60 0.39 17.58
C ALA A 183 8.69 -0.57 18.79
N ALA A 184 9.89 -0.76 19.35
CA ALA A 184 10.06 -1.60 20.55
C ALA A 184 9.47 -0.94 21.79
N ARG A 185 9.58 0.39 21.94
CA ARG A 185 8.90 1.14 23.01
C ARG A 185 7.38 1.05 22.88
N ALA A 186 6.84 1.18 21.66
CA ALA A 186 5.42 0.98 21.40
C ALA A 186 4.97 -0.44 21.77
N ARG A 187 5.73 -1.47 21.38
CA ARG A 187 5.45 -2.86 21.79
C ARG A 187 5.50 -3.04 23.31
N ALA A 188 6.49 -2.45 23.99
CA ALA A 188 6.61 -2.53 25.44
C ALA A 188 5.39 -1.90 26.15
N LEU A 189 4.89 -0.77 25.65
CA LEU A 189 3.67 -0.13 26.17
C LEU A 189 2.44 -1.02 25.95
N MET A 190 2.29 -1.60 24.76
CA MET A 190 1.17 -2.52 24.47
C MET A 190 1.26 -3.81 25.29
N ALA A 191 2.47 -4.30 25.57
CA ALA A 191 2.70 -5.46 26.43
C ALA A 191 2.42 -5.15 27.92
N SER A 192 2.69 -3.92 28.39
CA SER A 192 2.35 -3.53 29.76
C SER A 192 0.84 -3.39 29.99
N ASP A 193 0.08 -2.98 28.98
CA ASP A 193 -1.40 -2.93 29.06
C ASP A 193 -2.03 -4.33 28.98
N ALA A 194 -1.36 -5.31 28.37
CA ALA A 194 -1.83 -6.69 28.35
C ALA A 194 -1.59 -7.44 29.67
N ASN A 195 -0.72 -6.92 30.57
CA ASN A 195 -0.35 -7.58 31.82
C ASN A 195 -1.03 -6.98 33.07
N THR A 196 -1.96 -6.04 32.91
CA THR A 196 -2.74 -5.42 34.00
C THR A 196 -4.09 -6.11 34.27
N THR A 197 -4.30 -7.31 33.74
CA THR A 197 -5.47 -8.16 34.06
C THR A 197 -5.06 -9.45 34.77
N ASP A 198 -4.29 -9.34 35.85
CA ASP A 198 -4.41 -10.29 36.96
C ASP A 198 -3.89 -9.64 38.25
N GLY A 199 -4.71 -9.70 39.31
CA GLY A 199 -4.50 -8.94 40.53
C GLY A 199 -3.61 -9.62 41.56
N SER A 200 -2.90 -8.82 42.34
CA SER A 200 -2.83 -8.89 43.81
C SER A 200 -1.82 -7.86 44.28
N GLY A 201 -2.22 -7.06 45.28
CA GLY A 201 -1.40 -5.97 45.82
C GLY A 201 -0.15 -6.46 46.51
N ASP A 202 0.89 -5.65 46.42
CA ASP A 202 1.76 -5.28 47.54
C ASP A 202 2.55 -4.03 47.12
N GLU A 203 2.39 -2.96 47.89
CA GLU A 203 3.25 -1.78 47.81
C GLU A 203 4.54 -2.04 48.59
N PRO A 204 5.70 -1.55 48.12
CA PRO A 204 6.74 -1.13 49.02
C PRO A 204 6.91 0.40 49.00
N GLU A 205 7.04 0.92 50.21
CA GLU A 205 7.39 2.30 50.55
C GLU A 205 8.82 2.66 50.10
N ASP A 206 8.97 3.97 49.91
CA ASP A 206 10.12 4.83 50.24
C ASP A 206 11.06 5.28 49.11
N GLY A 207 11.39 6.58 49.15
CA GLY A 207 12.37 7.21 48.26
C GLY A 207 12.01 8.62 47.77
N ASP A 208 12.02 9.59 48.70
CA ASP A 208 11.85 11.03 48.50
C ASP A 208 12.85 11.64 47.48
N GLN A 209 12.35 12.19 46.34
CA GLN A 209 12.97 13.29 45.57
C GLN A 209 11.88 14.10 44.84
N PRO A 210 11.81 15.44 44.98
CA PRO A 210 10.76 16.24 44.34
C PRO A 210 11.08 16.52 42.86
N GLN A 211 10.41 15.79 41.94
CA GLN A 211 10.38 16.11 40.51
C GLN A 211 9.12 16.91 40.13
N PRO A 212 9.20 17.88 39.20
CA PRO A 212 8.10 18.79 38.88
C PRO A 212 6.88 18.06 38.31
N SER A 213 5.70 18.55 38.68
CA SER A 213 4.40 17.88 38.61
C SER A 213 4.02 17.29 37.23
N ARG A 214 4.15 15.96 37.08
CA ARG A 214 3.67 15.14 35.95
C ARG A 214 2.16 15.26 35.66
N ARG A 215 1.35 15.75 36.63
CA ARG A 215 -0.10 15.90 36.47
C ARG A 215 -0.49 16.93 35.40
N ARG A 216 0.32 18.00 35.21
CA ARG A 216 0.05 19.03 34.19
C ARG A 216 0.38 18.55 32.78
N ALA A 217 1.43 17.75 32.62
CA ALA A 217 1.83 17.18 31.33
C ALA A 217 0.83 16.13 30.81
N LEU A 218 0.29 15.29 31.70
CA LEU A 218 -0.79 14.35 31.34
C LEU A 218 -2.08 15.08 30.96
N LEU A 219 -2.46 16.12 31.70
CA LEU A 219 -3.62 16.96 31.36
C LEU A 219 -3.47 17.63 29.99
N THR A 220 -2.29 18.12 29.63
CA THR A 220 -2.06 18.73 28.31
C THR A 220 -2.16 17.72 27.17
N VAL A 221 -1.72 16.47 27.37
CA VAL A 221 -1.84 15.40 26.38
C VAL A 221 -3.30 14.98 26.20
N TRP A 222 -4.04 14.80 27.30
CA TRP A 222 -5.46 14.49 27.25
C TRP A 222 -6.28 15.61 26.63
N LEU A 223 -5.96 16.87 26.94
CA LEU A 223 -6.62 18.03 26.33
C LEU A 223 -6.36 18.04 24.82
N ALA A 224 -5.12 17.86 24.39
CA ALA A 224 -4.76 17.83 22.97
C ALA A 224 -5.44 16.68 22.20
N ALA A 225 -5.49 15.48 22.79
CA ALA A 225 -6.21 14.35 22.21
C ALA A 225 -7.71 14.62 22.08
N ALA A 226 -8.32 15.23 23.10
CA ALA A 226 -9.72 15.64 23.06
C ALA A 226 -9.99 16.70 21.97
N THR A 227 -9.09 17.68 21.78
CA THR A 227 -9.25 18.68 20.70
C THR A 227 -9.19 18.05 19.32
N VAL A 228 -8.28 17.10 19.09
CA VAL A 228 -8.17 16.38 17.81
C VAL A 228 -9.43 15.56 17.54
N LEU A 229 -9.95 14.87 18.56
CA LEU A 229 -11.20 14.11 18.44
C LEU A 229 -12.38 15.02 18.09
N VAL A 230 -12.51 16.16 18.78
CA VAL A 230 -13.57 17.15 18.48
C VAL A 230 -13.42 17.70 17.06
N ALA A 231 -12.19 17.98 16.60
CA ALA A 231 -11.94 18.46 15.24
C ALA A 231 -12.31 17.40 14.18
N LEU A 232 -12.02 16.12 14.41
CA LEU A 232 -12.41 15.02 13.52
C LEU A 232 -13.92 14.83 13.45
N VAL A 233 -14.60 14.87 14.60
CA VAL A 233 -16.07 14.78 14.67
C VAL A 233 -16.72 15.99 14.01
N ALA A 234 -16.22 17.20 14.27
CA ALA A 234 -16.72 18.42 13.64
C ALA A 234 -16.47 18.44 12.13
N GLY A 235 -15.31 17.97 11.66
CA GLY A 235 -14.97 17.84 10.24
C GLY A 235 -15.86 16.82 9.54
N GLY A 236 -16.08 15.65 10.15
CA GLY A 236 -17.01 14.65 9.65
C GLY A 236 -18.44 15.17 9.59
N TYR A 237 -18.91 15.83 10.65
CA TYR A 237 -20.24 16.45 10.68
C TYR A 237 -20.38 17.54 9.61
N ALA A 238 -19.40 18.43 9.47
CA ALA A 238 -19.40 19.47 8.43
C ALA A 238 -19.41 18.87 7.02
N TRP A 239 -18.67 17.79 6.78
CA TRP A 239 -18.67 17.09 5.50
C TRP A 239 -20.06 16.50 5.17
N THR A 240 -20.72 15.85 6.14
CA THR A 240 -22.08 15.31 5.95
C THR A 240 -23.09 16.40 5.57
N GLN A 241 -22.89 17.64 6.03
CA GLN A 241 -23.77 18.77 5.72
C GLN A 241 -23.57 19.33 4.30
N THR A 242 -22.62 18.83 3.50
CA THR A 242 -22.41 19.31 2.12
C THR A 242 -23.09 18.45 1.06
N GLN A 243 -23.61 17.28 1.43
CA GLN A 243 -24.15 16.31 0.48
C GLN A 243 -25.67 16.47 0.34
N TYR A 244 -26.17 16.34 -0.90
CA TYR A 244 -27.60 16.32 -1.23
C TYR A 244 -27.93 14.98 -1.88
N PHE A 245 -29.11 14.45 -1.61
CA PHE A 245 -29.59 13.25 -2.28
C PHE A 245 -31.10 13.32 -2.51
N ILE A 246 -31.56 12.58 -3.52
CA ILE A 246 -32.96 12.44 -3.88
C ILE A 246 -33.42 11.07 -3.42
N GLY A 247 -34.53 11.03 -2.69
CA GLY A 247 -35.10 9.80 -2.14
C GLY A 247 -36.62 9.82 -2.15
N ALA A 248 -37.23 8.75 -1.66
CA ALA A 248 -38.67 8.68 -1.42
C ALA A 248 -38.97 9.12 0.02
N ASP A 249 -39.86 10.11 0.16
CA ASP A 249 -40.40 10.56 1.46
C ASP A 249 -41.92 10.73 1.33
N ASP A 250 -42.67 10.09 2.23
CA ASP A 250 -44.15 10.09 2.23
C ASP A 250 -44.81 9.85 0.86
N GLY A 251 -44.26 8.91 0.08
CA GLY A 251 -44.75 8.53 -1.25
C GLY A 251 -44.34 9.47 -2.40
N HIS A 252 -43.66 10.57 -2.10
CA HIS A 252 -43.22 11.58 -3.06
C HIS A 252 -41.69 11.56 -3.23
N VAL A 253 -41.22 12.07 -4.38
CA VAL A 253 -39.80 12.31 -4.60
C VAL A 253 -39.40 13.55 -3.78
N ALA A 254 -38.41 13.39 -2.91
CA ALA A 254 -37.95 14.45 -2.03
C ALA A 254 -36.43 14.65 -2.12
N ILE A 255 -36.01 15.92 -2.03
CA ILE A 255 -34.61 16.32 -1.94
C ILE A 255 -34.25 16.44 -0.47
N SER A 256 -33.29 15.64 -0.04
CA SER A 256 -32.76 15.61 1.32
C SER A 256 -31.32 16.08 1.36
N ARG A 257 -30.94 16.69 2.48
CA ARG A 257 -29.55 17.11 2.76
C ARG A 257 -28.99 16.28 3.90
N GLY A 258 -27.81 15.70 3.69
CA GLY A 258 -27.16 14.80 4.62
C GLY A 258 -26.68 13.50 3.97
N VAL A 259 -26.40 12.49 4.81
CA VAL A 259 -26.03 11.15 4.37
C VAL A 259 -27.20 10.20 4.65
N PRO A 260 -27.56 9.28 3.73
CA PRO A 260 -28.69 8.35 3.91
C PRO A 260 -28.44 7.23 4.95
N ALA A 261 -27.57 7.46 5.93
CA ALA A 261 -27.24 6.51 6.98
C ALA A 261 -27.92 6.90 8.30
N ALA A 262 -28.61 5.95 8.93
CA ALA A 262 -29.13 6.11 10.28
C ALA A 262 -28.08 5.66 11.31
N ALA A 263 -27.72 6.55 12.24
CA ALA A 263 -26.88 6.23 13.39
C ALA A 263 -27.77 6.06 14.63
N GLY A 264 -28.40 4.89 14.77
CA GLY A 264 -29.34 4.62 15.86
C GLY A 264 -30.60 5.51 15.78
N PRO A 265 -31.03 6.21 16.85
CA PRO A 265 -32.26 7.02 16.85
C PRO A 265 -32.11 8.39 16.17
N ILE A 266 -30.94 8.73 15.63
CA ILE A 266 -30.66 10.05 15.05
C ILE A 266 -30.63 9.92 13.52
N SER A 267 -31.53 10.64 12.86
CA SER A 267 -31.48 10.83 11.41
C SER A 267 -30.41 11.87 11.08
N LEU A 268 -29.44 11.49 10.24
CA LEU A 268 -28.37 12.39 9.74
C LEU A 268 -28.75 13.12 8.46
N SER A 269 -30.02 12.98 8.03
CA SER A 269 -30.60 13.69 6.90
C SER A 269 -31.91 14.38 7.30
N HIS A 270 -32.16 15.52 6.67
CA HIS A 270 -33.44 16.22 6.74
C HIS A 270 -33.93 16.54 5.32
N VAL A 271 -35.25 16.48 5.13
CA VAL A 271 -35.87 16.87 3.86
C VAL A 271 -35.78 18.38 3.72
N VAL A 272 -35.23 18.83 2.60
CA VAL A 272 -35.11 20.25 2.25
C VAL A 272 -36.29 20.68 1.39
N GLU A 273 -36.72 19.81 0.46
CA GLU A 273 -37.77 20.11 -0.50
C GLU A 273 -38.52 18.82 -0.88
N SER A 274 -39.84 18.81 -0.67
CA SER A 274 -40.74 17.76 -1.16
C SER A 274 -41.35 18.20 -2.49
N THR A 275 -41.42 17.30 -3.46
CA THR A 275 -42.00 17.61 -4.77
C THR A 275 -43.33 16.89 -4.98
N ASP A 276 -44.14 17.38 -5.91
CA ASP A 276 -45.46 16.78 -6.24
C ASP A 276 -45.33 15.50 -7.11
N VAL A 277 -44.11 15.05 -7.42
CA VAL A 277 -43.86 13.84 -8.21
C VAL A 277 -44.04 12.61 -7.34
N LEU A 278 -45.06 11.81 -7.65
CA LEU A 278 -45.32 10.53 -6.99
C LEU A 278 -44.28 9.49 -7.43
N VAL A 279 -43.72 8.77 -6.46
CA VAL A 279 -42.74 7.70 -6.71
C VAL A 279 -43.37 6.54 -7.50
N GLU A 280 -44.69 6.36 -7.37
CA GLU A 280 -45.46 5.35 -8.10
C GLU A 280 -45.71 5.68 -9.58
N ASP A 281 -45.62 6.95 -9.97
CA ASP A 281 -45.74 7.38 -11.37
C ASP A 281 -44.42 7.20 -12.13
N LEU A 282 -43.32 6.95 -11.42
CA LEU A 282 -42.02 6.70 -12.04
C LEU A 282 -41.96 5.31 -12.70
N PRO A 283 -41.29 5.18 -13.87
CA PRO A 283 -40.92 3.91 -14.46
C PRO A 283 -40.20 2.98 -13.46
N PRO A 284 -40.37 1.65 -13.54
CA PRO A 284 -39.85 0.71 -12.53
C PRO A 284 -38.35 0.87 -12.23
N TYR A 285 -37.53 1.13 -13.26
CA TYR A 285 -36.09 1.33 -13.08
C TYR A 285 -35.74 2.66 -12.38
N LEU A 286 -36.53 3.72 -12.58
CA LEU A 286 -36.34 5.00 -11.90
C LEU A 286 -36.84 4.92 -10.46
N ARG A 287 -37.94 4.21 -10.23
CA ARG A 287 -38.47 3.95 -8.89
C ARG A 287 -37.43 3.25 -8.02
N GLU A 288 -36.80 2.20 -8.54
CA GLU A 288 -35.75 1.48 -7.80
C GLU A 288 -34.54 2.38 -7.52
N ARG A 289 -34.14 3.25 -8.47
CA ARG A 289 -33.06 4.22 -8.25
C ARG A 289 -33.38 5.27 -7.19
N VAL A 290 -34.60 5.83 -7.20
CA VAL A 290 -35.05 6.80 -6.18
C VAL A 290 -35.16 6.14 -4.80
N LEU A 291 -35.66 4.90 -4.73
CA LEU A 291 -35.69 4.12 -3.48
C LEU A 291 -34.28 3.80 -2.97
N SER A 292 -33.31 3.59 -3.86
CA SER A 292 -31.90 3.38 -3.50
C SER A 292 -31.12 4.66 -3.21
N THR A 293 -31.78 5.83 -3.27
CA THR A 293 -31.22 7.19 -3.21
C THR A 293 -30.29 7.57 -4.36
N ILE A 294 -30.48 8.76 -4.93
CA ILE A 294 -29.64 9.31 -6.00
C ILE A 294 -28.82 10.47 -5.41
N GLN A 295 -27.50 10.39 -5.47
CA GLN A 295 -26.61 11.44 -4.97
C GLN A 295 -26.59 12.64 -5.92
N ALA A 296 -26.60 13.85 -5.35
CA ALA A 296 -26.51 15.11 -6.08
C ALA A 296 -25.39 15.99 -5.49
N ALA A 297 -24.63 16.65 -6.36
CA ALA A 297 -23.49 17.45 -5.94
C ALA A 297 -23.89 18.79 -5.32
N SER A 298 -25.12 19.26 -5.57
CA SER A 298 -25.67 20.50 -5.04
C SER A 298 -27.21 20.49 -5.03
N LEU A 299 -27.81 21.48 -4.38
CA LEU A 299 -29.27 21.68 -4.41
C LEU A 299 -29.78 21.96 -5.84
N GLU A 300 -29.01 22.69 -6.65
CA GLU A 300 -29.39 23.03 -8.03
C GLU A 300 -29.35 21.79 -8.93
N ASP A 301 -28.32 20.96 -8.75
CA ASP A 301 -28.18 19.65 -9.39
C ASP A 301 -29.32 18.71 -8.99
N ALA A 302 -29.68 18.67 -7.70
CA ALA A 302 -30.81 17.88 -7.21
C ALA A 302 -32.14 18.32 -7.83
N ARG A 303 -32.38 19.63 -7.97
CA ARG A 303 -33.59 20.16 -8.62
C ARG A 303 -33.64 19.84 -10.11
N ALA A 304 -32.50 19.93 -10.81
CA ALA A 304 -32.42 19.59 -12.22
C ALA A 304 -32.75 18.10 -12.46
N LEU A 305 -32.22 17.22 -11.61
CA LEU A 305 -32.52 15.79 -11.64
C LEU A 305 -34.00 15.48 -11.34
N VAL A 306 -34.62 16.17 -10.38
CA VAL A 306 -36.05 15.99 -10.10
C VAL A 306 -36.94 16.50 -11.24
N ALA A 307 -36.55 17.60 -11.91
CA ALA A 307 -37.26 18.09 -13.09
C ALA A 307 -37.22 17.08 -14.24
N ASP A 308 -36.06 16.46 -14.50
CA ASP A 308 -35.90 15.38 -15.49
C ASP A 308 -36.76 14.16 -15.14
N LEU A 309 -36.82 13.78 -13.87
CA LEU A 309 -37.70 12.70 -13.40
C LEU A 309 -39.18 13.00 -13.61
N GLY A 310 -39.60 14.26 -13.45
CA GLY A 310 -40.98 14.71 -13.70
C GLY A 310 -41.38 14.65 -15.18
N GLU A 311 -40.48 15.02 -16.09
CA GLU A 311 -40.73 14.94 -17.54
C GLU A 311 -40.85 13.48 -18.02
N VAL A 312 -40.03 12.58 -17.48
CA VAL A 312 -40.06 11.15 -17.80
C VAL A 312 -41.29 10.46 -17.22
N GLY A 313 -41.73 10.84 -16.00
CA GLY A 313 -42.95 10.32 -15.36
C GLY A 313 -44.25 10.76 -16.06
N GLY A 314 -44.26 11.94 -16.70
CA GLY A 314 -45.40 12.43 -17.47
C GLY A 314 -45.67 11.68 -18.78
N THR A 315 -44.71 10.89 -19.27
CA THR A 315 -44.82 10.17 -20.54
C THR A 315 -45.18 8.70 -20.31
N THR A 316 -46.45 8.43 -20.03
CA THR A 316 -46.98 7.05 -20.04
C THR A 316 -47.00 6.51 -21.48
N ALA A 317 -45.92 5.84 -21.89
CA ALA A 317 -45.91 4.95 -23.05
C ALA A 317 -45.14 3.65 -22.73
N THR A 318 -45.88 2.57 -22.57
CA THR A 318 -45.38 1.19 -22.40
C THR A 318 -44.87 0.61 -23.74
N PRO A 319 -43.87 -0.29 -23.76
CA PRO A 319 -42.96 -0.51 -24.89
C PRO A 319 -43.33 -1.69 -25.81
N SER A 320 -42.59 -1.87 -26.91
CA SER A 320 -42.57 -3.13 -27.69
C SER A 320 -41.16 -3.52 -28.15
N PRO A 321 -40.87 -4.83 -28.36
CA PRO A 321 -39.52 -5.39 -28.28
C PRO A 321 -38.82 -5.63 -29.64
N THR A 322 -37.49 -5.35 -29.67
CA THR A 322 -36.40 -6.14 -30.33
C THR A 322 -36.34 -6.23 -31.88
N PRO A 323 -35.19 -6.49 -32.55
CA PRO A 323 -33.79 -6.03 -32.41
C PRO A 323 -33.22 -5.40 -33.73
N SER A 324 -32.01 -4.81 -33.65
CA SER A 324 -30.90 -4.85 -34.65
C SER A 324 -30.27 -3.49 -34.97
N GLY A 325 -28.94 -3.44 -35.02
CA GLY A 325 -28.22 -2.54 -35.92
C GLY A 325 -27.12 -1.65 -35.32
N LEU A 326 -25.93 -2.24 -35.18
CA LEU A 326 -24.57 -1.69 -35.36
C LEU A 326 -24.33 -0.19 -35.66
N ALA A 327 -23.22 0.27 -35.07
CA ALA A 327 -22.28 1.34 -35.48
C ALA A 327 -22.73 2.81 -35.21
N THR A 328 -21.91 3.74 -34.71
CA THR A 328 -20.50 4.03 -35.09
C THR A 328 -19.82 4.92 -34.03
N LEU A 329 -18.54 4.67 -33.73
CA LEU A 329 -17.62 5.57 -33.01
C LEU A 329 -17.13 6.69 -33.93
N PRO A 330 -16.94 7.95 -33.49
CA PRO A 330 -16.16 8.91 -34.25
C PRO A 330 -14.65 8.66 -34.04
N THR A 331 -13.99 8.27 -35.14
CA THR A 331 -12.54 8.24 -35.32
C THR A 331 -11.99 9.68 -35.35
N VAL A 332 -11.02 9.98 -34.50
CA VAL A 332 -10.20 11.20 -34.59
C VAL A 332 -9.06 10.95 -35.57
N THR A 333 -9.01 11.79 -36.61
CA THR A 333 -8.04 11.80 -37.70
C THR A 333 -6.84 12.69 -37.34
N GLY A 334 -5.61 12.21 -37.61
CA GLY A 334 -4.51 13.10 -38.04
C GLY A 334 -3.15 12.91 -37.36
N THR A 335 -2.22 12.27 -38.06
CA THR A 335 -0.78 12.65 -38.13
C THR A 335 -0.20 12.08 -39.44
N PRO A 336 0.60 12.83 -40.21
CA PRO A 336 1.12 12.41 -41.52
C PRO A 336 2.35 11.51 -41.41
N ALA A 337 2.55 10.71 -42.45
CA ALA A 337 3.61 9.72 -42.64
C ALA A 337 4.98 10.33 -43.00
N PRO A 338 6.10 9.61 -42.76
CA PRO A 338 7.32 9.75 -43.53
C PRO A 338 7.50 8.59 -44.53
N THR A 339 7.91 8.95 -45.74
CA THR A 339 8.20 8.07 -46.88
C THR A 339 9.54 7.35 -46.71
N LEU A 340 9.55 6.02 -46.82
CA LEU A 340 10.74 5.17 -46.91
C LEU A 340 11.36 5.24 -48.31
N GLY A 341 12.63 5.64 -48.40
CA GLY A 341 13.47 5.54 -49.59
C GLY A 341 14.36 4.29 -49.55
N ALA A 342 14.39 3.53 -50.65
CA ALA A 342 15.16 2.31 -50.85
C ALA A 342 16.68 2.56 -51.01
N PRO A 343 17.55 1.55 -50.78
CA PRO A 343 19.00 1.72 -50.92
C PRO A 343 19.51 1.36 -52.32
N SER A 344 20.47 2.14 -52.80
CA SER A 344 21.25 1.90 -54.02
C SER A 344 22.75 1.85 -53.69
N VAL A 345 23.39 0.72 -53.99
CA VAL A 345 24.85 0.43 -54.08
C VAL A 345 25.21 0.54 -55.59
N PRO A 346 26.39 0.97 -56.11
CA PRO A 346 27.78 0.51 -55.79
C PRO A 346 28.88 1.60 -56.12
N PRO A 347 30.16 1.32 -56.51
CA PRO A 347 31.09 0.21 -56.26
C PRO A 347 32.44 0.63 -55.62
N VAL A 348 33.25 -0.39 -55.34
CA VAL A 348 34.65 -0.44 -54.90
C VAL A 348 35.62 0.23 -55.89
N GLY A 349 36.68 0.88 -55.37
CA GLY A 349 37.89 1.18 -56.13
C GLY A 349 38.99 1.93 -55.35
N GLN A 350 39.98 1.14 -54.90
CA GLN A 350 41.38 1.45 -54.52
C GLN A 350 41.70 2.60 -53.57
#